data_AF-A0A820JLD7-F1
#
_entry.id   AF-A0A820JLD7-F1
#
_cell.length_a   1.000
_cell.length_b   1.000
_cell.length_c   1.000
_cell.angle_alpha   90.00
_cell.angle_beta   90.00
_cell.angle_gamma   90.00
#
_symmetry.space_group_name_H-M   'P 1'
#
loop_
_entity.id
_entity.type
_entity.pdbx_description
1 polymer ?
#
loop_
_entity_poly.entity_id
_entity_poly.type
_entity_poly.pdbx_seq_one_letter_code
_entity_poly.pdbx_strand_id
1 'polypeptide(L)'
;KMYECYQATSLSADKLPQDKQATKGCGQTIPDPKEHIYTDDGILIPMGHGINANIPQSSLLYNEYIVYNTDQIKIKYLLRVEFDYSD
;
A
#
# COMPACT_ATOMS: atom_id res chain seq x y z
N LYS A 1 9.88 2.66 9.39
CA LYS A 1 9.64 1.39 8.65
C LYS A 1 8.18 0.96 8.81
N MET A 2 7.65 0.10 7.94
CA MET A 2 6.27 -0.42 8.04
C MET A 2 6.20 -1.69 8.88
N TYR A 3 5.11 -1.84 9.63
CA TYR A 3 4.68 -3.09 10.26
C TYR A 3 3.78 -3.86 9.30
N GLU A 4 4.05 -5.16 9.07
CA GLU A 4 3.30 -5.96 8.10
C GLU A 4 2.20 -6.79 8.79
N CYS A 5 0.99 -6.69 8.27
CA CYS A 5 -0.19 -7.42 8.74
C CYS A 5 -0.76 -8.29 7.62
N TYR A 6 -1.14 -9.52 7.94
CA TYR A 6 -1.69 -10.49 6.98
C TYR A 6 -3.16 -10.82 7.25
N GLN A 7 -3.65 -10.48 8.44
CA GLN A 7 -5.04 -10.66 8.86
C GLN A 7 -5.63 -9.33 9.29
N ALA A 8 -6.96 -9.25 9.33
CA ALA A 8 -7.65 -8.13 9.96
C ALA A 8 -7.26 -8.03 11.44
N THR A 9 -6.84 -6.84 11.86
CA THR A 9 -6.50 -6.54 13.25
C THR A 9 -6.78 -5.07 13.57
N SER A 10 -7.25 -4.81 14.78
CA SER A 10 -7.43 -3.46 15.29
C SER A 10 -6.11 -2.95 15.86
N LEU A 11 -5.40 -2.12 15.09
CA LEU A 11 -4.10 -1.59 15.47
C LEU A 11 -4.11 -0.06 15.52
N SER A 12 -3.74 0.49 16.67
CA SER A 12 -3.54 1.93 16.89
C SER A 12 -2.05 2.29 16.88
N ALA A 13 -1.74 3.57 16.66
CA ALA A 13 -0.36 4.05 16.47
C ALA A 13 0.56 3.73 17.66
N ASP A 14 0.03 3.83 18.88
CA ASP A 14 0.71 3.54 20.15
C ASP A 14 1.05 2.06 20.35
N LYS A 15 0.41 1.17 19.57
CA LYS A 15 0.62 -0.29 19.62
C LYS A 15 1.56 -0.81 18.53
N LEU A 16 2.13 0.08 17.72
CA LEU A 16 3.14 -0.31 16.74
C LEU A 16 4.41 -0.80 17.44
N PRO A 17 5.09 -1.82 16.88
CA PRO A 17 6.40 -2.21 17.38
C PRO A 17 7.37 -1.02 17.35
N GLN A 18 8.28 -0.99 18.32
CA GLN A 18 9.33 0.02 18.40
C GLN A 18 10.12 0.05 17.09
N ASP A 19 10.22 1.23 16.45
CA ASP A 19 10.79 1.48 15.11
C ASP A 19 9.82 1.50 13.91
N LYS A 20 8.55 1.17 14.13
CA LYS A 20 7.50 1.22 13.11
C LYS A 20 6.69 2.50 13.23
N GLN A 21 6.35 3.08 12.09
CA GLN A 21 5.64 4.37 11.99
C GLN A 21 4.44 4.31 11.04
N ALA A 22 4.18 3.13 10.47
CA ALA A 22 3.15 2.87 9.47
C ALA A 22 2.86 1.38 9.45
N THR A 23 1.73 1.01 8.88
CA THR A 23 1.29 -0.37 8.67
C THR A 23 1.13 -0.66 7.18
N LYS A 24 1.52 -1.85 6.77
CA LYS A 24 1.23 -2.42 5.46
C LYS A 24 0.33 -3.63 5.67
N GLY A 25 -0.91 -3.54 5.23
CA GLY A 25 -1.75 -4.72 5.02
C GLY A 25 -1.23 -5.44 3.80
N CYS A 26 -0.73 -6.66 3.95
CA CYS A 26 -0.13 -7.44 2.89
C CYS A 26 -1.19 -8.29 2.19
N GLY A 27 -1.58 -7.91 0.97
CA GLY A 27 -2.57 -8.61 0.16
C GLY A 27 -1.99 -9.71 -0.73
N GLN A 28 -2.87 -10.52 -1.30
CA GLN A 28 -2.51 -11.62 -2.19
C GLN A 28 -2.03 -11.15 -3.58
N THR A 29 -2.36 -9.92 -3.98
CA THR A 29 -1.95 -9.31 -5.26
C THR A 29 -1.12 -8.05 -5.02
N ILE A 30 0.02 -7.96 -5.70
CA ILE A 30 0.93 -6.79 -5.69
C ILE A 30 1.23 -6.33 -7.12
N PRO A 31 1.54 -5.04 -7.35
CA PRO A 31 2.15 -4.60 -8.61
C PRO A 31 3.48 -5.34 -8.86
N ASP A 32 3.77 -5.75 -10.11
CA ASP A 32 5.05 -6.38 -10.44
C ASP A 32 6.21 -5.42 -10.09
N PRO A 33 7.09 -5.79 -9.14
CA PRO A 33 8.20 -4.94 -8.74
C PRO A 33 9.20 -4.65 -9.86
N LYS A 34 9.22 -5.45 -10.94
CA LYS A 34 10.07 -5.23 -12.11
C LYS A 34 9.61 -4.04 -12.96
N GLU A 35 8.36 -3.62 -12.82
CA GLU A 35 7.74 -2.52 -13.56
C GLU A 35 7.62 -1.24 -12.73
N HIS A 36 8.22 -1.23 -11.54
CA HIS A 36 8.36 -0.03 -10.74
C HIS A 36 9.18 1.03 -11.48
N ILE A 37 8.71 2.27 -11.43
CA ILE A 37 9.47 3.43 -11.90
C ILE A 37 9.76 4.35 -10.72
N TYR A 38 10.81 5.15 -10.86
CA TYR A 38 11.18 6.17 -9.88
C TYR A 38 11.12 7.53 -10.55
N THR A 39 10.58 8.52 -9.84
CA THR A 39 10.70 9.92 -10.25
C THR A 39 12.13 10.43 -10.03
N ASP A 40 12.49 11.56 -10.65
CA ASP A 40 13.81 12.19 -10.46
C ASP A 40 14.08 12.55 -8.99
N ASP A 41 13.04 12.84 -8.19
CA ASP A 41 13.12 13.07 -6.75
C ASP A 41 13.13 11.78 -5.91
N GLY A 42 13.28 10.62 -6.55
CA GLY A 42 13.46 9.32 -5.91
C GLY A 42 12.19 8.66 -5.36
N ILE A 43 11.00 9.15 -5.75
CA ILE A 43 9.73 8.57 -5.32
C ILE A 43 9.40 7.34 -6.18
N LEU A 44 9.18 6.22 -5.50
CA LEU A 44 8.70 4.99 -6.12
C LEU A 44 7.24 5.13 -6.59
N ILE A 45 6.98 4.83 -7.86
CA ILE A 45 5.63 4.67 -8.42
C ILE A 45 5.43 3.17 -8.76
N PRO A 46 4.52 2.47 -8.06
CA PRO A 46 4.26 1.05 -8.30
C PRO A 46 3.29 0.86 -9.47
N MET A 47 3.77 1.10 -10.70
CA MET A 47 2.97 1.12 -11.93
C MET A 47 2.72 -0.27 -12.54
N GLY A 48 3.33 -1.31 -12.00
CA GLY A 48 3.26 -2.66 -12.57
C GLY A 48 1.87 -3.29 -12.54
N HIS A 49 1.63 -4.20 -13.48
CA HIS A 49 0.42 -5.04 -13.46
C HIS A 49 0.35 -5.91 -12.20
N GLY A 50 -0.86 -6.31 -11.80
CA GLY A 50 -1.06 -7.14 -10.60
C GLY A 50 -0.54 -8.56 -10.79
N ILE A 51 0.36 -9.00 -9.91
CA ILE A 51 0.89 -10.35 -9.81
C ILE A 51 0.57 -10.99 -8.45
N ASN A 52 0.60 -12.32 -8.38
CA ASN A 52 0.41 -13.04 -7.12
C ASN A 52 1.62 -12.81 -6.19
N ALA A 53 1.35 -12.37 -4.96
CA ALA A 53 2.35 -12.10 -3.93
C ALA A 53 2.93 -13.39 -3.31
N ASN A 54 2.33 -14.55 -3.60
CA ASN A 54 2.58 -15.85 -2.98
C ASN A 54 2.45 -15.82 -1.45
N ILE A 55 1.53 -15.00 -0.94
CA ILE A 55 1.23 -14.88 0.49
C ILE A 55 0.06 -15.81 0.80
N PRO A 56 0.31 -16.97 1.43
CA PRO A 56 -0.77 -17.88 1.80
C PRO A 56 -1.65 -17.22 2.87
N GLN A 57 -2.97 -17.44 2.75
CA GLN A 57 -3.96 -17.12 3.78
C GLN A 57 -4.10 -15.64 4.17
N SER A 58 -3.61 -14.67 3.38
CA SER A 58 -3.93 -13.25 3.66
C SER A 58 -5.44 -13.02 3.56
N SER A 59 -6.00 -12.26 4.51
CA SER A 59 -7.41 -11.83 4.45
C SER A 59 -7.65 -10.75 3.37
N LEU A 60 -6.59 -10.16 2.81
CA LEU A 60 -6.68 -9.04 1.88
C LEU A 60 -6.38 -9.48 0.44
N LEU A 61 -7.20 -9.00 -0.50
CA LEU A 61 -6.92 -9.19 -1.93
C LEU A 61 -5.73 -8.35 -2.39
N TYR A 62 -5.63 -7.10 -1.94
CA TYR A 62 -4.60 -6.14 -2.36
C TYR A 62 -3.87 -5.54 -1.15
N ASN A 63 -2.69 -4.95 -1.38
CA ASN A 63 -1.98 -4.24 -0.33
C ASN A 63 -2.73 -2.96 0.09
N GLU A 64 -2.65 -2.66 1.38
CA GLU A 64 -3.09 -1.39 1.96
C GLU A 64 -1.95 -0.75 2.74
N TYR A 65 -1.84 0.59 2.72
CA TYR A 65 -0.80 1.33 3.42
C TYR A 65 -1.44 2.36 4.33
N ILE A 66 -1.15 2.26 5.63
CA ILE A 66 -1.73 3.10 6.68
C ILE A 66 -0.60 3.87 7.37
N VAL A 67 -0.72 5.19 7.41
CA VAL A 67 0.16 6.07 8.19
C VAL A 67 -0.66 6.71 9.31
N TYR A 68 -0.01 7.03 10.43
CA TYR A 68 -0.68 7.49 11.65
C TYR A 68 -0.42 8.96 11.98
N ASN A 69 0.53 9.60 11.29
CA ASN A 69 0.75 11.05 11.34
C ASN A 69 0.48 11.66 9.95
N THR A 70 -0.34 12.71 9.90
CA THR A 70 -0.64 13.47 8.68
C THR A 70 0.61 14.10 8.05
N ASP A 71 1.65 14.39 8.83
CA ASP A 71 2.92 14.94 8.34
C ASP A 71 3.65 13.96 7.41
N GLN A 72 3.27 12.67 7.40
CA GLN A 72 3.80 11.67 6.48
C GLN A 72 3.14 11.73 5.08
N ILE A 73 2.14 12.60 4.89
CA ILE A 73 1.34 12.68 3.67
C ILE A 73 1.64 14.00 2.95
N LYS A 74 1.93 13.91 1.65
CA LYS A 74 1.99 15.05 0.73
C LYS A 74 1.15 14.74 -0.50
N ILE A 75 -0.02 15.36 -0.59
CA ILE A 75 -0.91 15.22 -1.75
C ILE A 75 -0.24 15.91 -2.95
N LYS A 76 0.07 15.15 -4.02
CA LYS A 76 0.75 15.67 -5.23
C LYS A 76 -0.18 15.92 -6.41
N TYR A 77 -1.23 15.11 -6.58
CA TYR A 77 -2.10 15.14 -7.75
C TYR A 77 -3.56 14.96 -7.36
N LEU A 78 -4.46 15.52 -8.17
CA LEU A 78 -5.89 15.28 -8.12
C LEU A 78 -6.34 14.82 -9.50
N LEU A 79 -6.97 13.65 -9.58
CA LEU A 79 -7.47 13.10 -10.83
C LEU A 79 -8.97 13.37 -10.93
N ARG A 80 -9.41 13.91 -12.06
CA ARG A 80 -10.81 13.87 -12.46
C ARG A 80 -11.01 12.61 -13.29
N VAL A 81 -11.75 11.65 -12.76
CA VAL A 81 -11.98 10.34 -13.38
C VAL A 81 -13.44 10.23 -13.79
N GLU A 82 -13.67 9.86 -15.04
CA GLU A 82 -14.96 9.43 -15.54
C GLU A 82 -14.96 7.90 -15.56
N PHE A 83 -15.94 7.29 -14.90
CA PHE A 83 -16.06 5.84 -14.84
C PHE A 83 -17.02 5.39 -15.94
N ASP A 84 -16.51 4.62 -16.89
CA ASP A 84 -17.28 3.98 -17.94
C ASP A 84 -17.76 2.61 -17.45
N TYR A 85 -19.05 2.53 -17.11
CA TYR A 85 -19.66 1.30 -16.59
C TYR A 85 -20.32 0.52 -17.72
N SER A 86 -20.10 -0.79 -17.76
CA SER A 86 -20.90 -1.71 -18.59
C SER A 86 -22.02 -2.30 -17.74
N ASP A 87 -23.25 -2.35 -18.27
CA ASP A 87 -24.41 -3.00 -17.63
C ASP A 87 -24.25 -4.53 -17.53
#